data_AF-A0A9J6D1L2-F1
#
_entry.id   AF-A0A9J6D1L2-F1
#
_cell.length_a   1.000
_cell.length_b   1.000
_cell.length_c   1.000
_cell.angle_alpha   90.00
_cell.angle_beta   90.00
_cell.angle_gamma   90.00
#
_symmetry.space_group_name_H-M   'P 1'
#
loop_
_entity.id
_entity.type
_entity.pdbx_description
1 polymer ?
#
loop_
_entity_poly.entity_id
_entity_poly.type
_entity_poly.pdbx_seq_one_letter_code
_entity_poly.pdbx_strand_id
1 'polypeptide(L)'
;MNADTALVKYAMLLDSRKERPEFGTIFSTLVLPRGFNTRLQHPCWGQVNHFNRQAHRFNSQLVKLCKSCQNVFFIGQTIHNFLARMVLAADSVHPHFAGVSLLARNIYNVILHTRRDHMGGWSDHLPTT
;
A
#
# COMPACT_ATOMS: atom_id res chain seq x y z
N MET A 1 4.80 -15.53 6.54
CA MET A 1 5.00 -14.34 7.38
C MET A 1 3.65 -13.93 7.95
N ASN A 2 3.53 -13.78 9.27
CA ASN A 2 2.30 -13.35 9.93
C ASN A 2 2.15 -11.82 9.80
N ALA A 3 0.94 -11.34 9.50
CA ALA A 3 0.56 -9.94 9.41
C ALA A 3 0.95 -9.15 10.68
N ASP A 4 0.72 -9.72 11.87
CA ASP A 4 0.98 -9.01 13.13
C ASP A 4 2.50 -8.79 13.33
N THR A 5 3.32 -9.80 13.03
CA THR A 5 4.79 -9.67 13.07
C THR A 5 5.30 -8.63 12.07
N ALA A 6 4.72 -8.59 10.87
CA ALA A 6 5.08 -7.60 9.87
C ALA A 6 4.70 -6.18 10.31
N LEU A 7 3.54 -6.01 10.94
CA LEU A 7 3.08 -4.73 11.47
C LEU A 7 3.97 -4.22 12.59
N VAL A 8 4.34 -5.07 13.56
CA VAL A 8 5.27 -4.69 14.64
C VAL A 8 6.60 -4.21 14.07
N LYS A 9 7.17 -4.95 13.12
CA LYS A 9 8.42 -4.52 12.45
C LYS A 9 8.27 -3.20 11.71
N TYR A 10 7.13 -2.98 11.07
CA TYR A 10 6.86 -1.73 10.36
C TYR A 10 6.68 -0.55 11.33
N ALA A 11 5.98 -0.74 12.44
CA ALA A 11 5.85 0.28 13.49
C ALA A 11 7.20 0.68 14.07
N MET A 12 8.05 -0.31 14.41
CA MET A 12 9.42 -0.05 14.87
C MET A 12 10.25 0.72 13.82
N LEU A 13 10.08 0.39 12.53
CA LEU A 13 10.72 1.13 11.46
C LEU A 13 10.22 2.58 11.42
N LEU A 14 8.90 2.82 11.49
CA LEU A 14 8.36 4.17 11.52
C LEU A 14 8.90 4.98 12.69
N ASP A 15 8.92 4.40 13.89
CA ASP A 15 9.41 5.08 15.08
C ASP A 15 10.89 5.47 14.95
N SER A 16 11.73 4.56 14.42
CA SER A 16 13.15 4.87 14.13
C SER A 16 13.37 5.98 13.10
N ARG A 17 12.36 6.31 12.30
CA ARG A 17 12.42 7.35 11.28
C ARG A 17 11.83 8.68 11.74
N LYS A 18 10.88 8.66 12.68
CA LYS A 18 10.32 9.88 13.30
C LYS A 18 11.38 10.70 14.03
N GLU A 19 12.36 10.04 14.60
CA GLU A 19 13.48 10.69 15.33
C GLU A 19 14.51 11.34 14.39
N ARG A 20 14.33 11.21 13.07
CA ARG A 20 15.28 11.65 12.05
C ARG A 20 14.66 12.79 11.23
N PRO A 21 15.03 14.06 11.50
CA PRO A 21 14.38 15.23 10.91
C PRO A 21 14.50 15.32 9.38
N GLU A 22 15.46 14.60 8.77
CA GLU A 22 15.59 14.47 7.32
C GLU A 22 14.43 13.71 6.65
N PHE A 23 13.67 12.91 7.41
CA PHE A 23 12.48 12.21 6.94
C PHE A 23 11.22 13.01 7.31
N GLY A 24 11.09 14.22 6.78
CA GLY A 24 10.00 15.14 7.12
C GLY A 24 8.59 14.61 6.80
N THR A 25 8.43 13.76 5.79
CA THR A 25 7.13 13.13 5.48
C THR A 25 7.34 11.69 4.99
N ILE A 26 6.59 10.76 5.55
CA ILE A 26 6.63 9.35 5.20
C ILE A 26 5.34 8.97 4.47
N PHE A 27 5.48 8.37 3.30
CA PHE A 27 4.34 7.80 2.56
C PHE A 27 4.35 6.29 2.68
N SER A 28 3.26 5.74 3.20
CA SER A 28 3.02 4.31 3.33
C SER A 28 2.02 3.86 2.29
N THR A 29 2.18 2.69 1.69
CA THR A 29 1.21 2.13 0.75
C THR A 29 0.84 0.69 1.11
N LEU A 30 -0.26 0.22 0.55
CA LEU A 30 -0.76 -1.13 0.80
C LEU A 30 0.16 -2.19 0.21
N VAL A 31 0.23 -3.34 0.88
CA VAL A 31 0.79 -4.57 0.31
C VAL A 31 -0.20 -5.08 -0.73
N LEU A 32 0.26 -5.17 -1.97
CA LEU A 32 -0.58 -5.61 -3.07
C LEU A 32 -0.90 -7.10 -2.93
N PRO A 33 -2.14 -7.54 -3.24
CA PRO A 33 -2.43 -8.95 -3.38
C PRO A 33 -1.61 -9.51 -4.55
N ARG A 34 -1.25 -10.78 -4.47
CA ARG A 34 -0.57 -11.50 -5.55
C ARG A 34 -1.46 -12.59 -6.11
N GLY A 35 -1.34 -12.85 -7.40
CA GLY A 35 -1.86 -14.07 -8.01
C GLY A 35 -0.83 -15.21 -7.95
N PHE A 36 -1.08 -16.25 -8.73
CA PHE A 36 -0.13 -17.33 -8.87
C PHE A 36 1.07 -16.90 -9.73
N ASN A 37 2.28 -17.12 -9.22
CA ASN A 37 3.48 -16.84 -9.99
C ASN A 37 3.57 -17.81 -11.17
N THR A 38 3.27 -17.30 -12.36
CA THR A 38 3.20 -18.09 -13.60
C THR A 38 4.55 -18.65 -14.03
N ARG A 39 5.67 -18.15 -13.47
CA ARG A 39 7.01 -18.71 -13.68
C ARG A 39 7.27 -19.97 -12.86
N LEU A 40 6.48 -20.21 -11.82
CA LEU A 40 6.54 -21.46 -11.07
C LEU A 40 5.69 -22.49 -11.81
N GLN A 41 6.24 -23.68 -12.06
CA GLN A 41 5.55 -24.72 -12.82
C GLN A 41 4.39 -25.39 -12.06
N HIS A 42 4.18 -25.05 -10.77
CA HIS A 42 3.14 -25.65 -9.93
C HIS A 42 2.27 -24.63 -9.19
N PRO A 43 0.94 -24.64 -9.42
CA PRO A 43 0.00 -23.74 -8.76
C PRO A 43 -0.11 -23.99 -7.26
N CYS A 44 0.55 -23.17 -6.44
CA CYS A 44 0.44 -23.21 -4.98
C CYS A 44 -0.64 -22.25 -4.46
N TRP A 45 -1.89 -22.45 -4.86
CA TRP A 45 -3.03 -21.59 -4.50
C TRP A 45 -3.23 -21.44 -2.99
N GLY A 46 -2.92 -22.47 -2.20
CA GLY A 46 -2.99 -22.40 -0.73
C GLY A 46 -2.07 -21.32 -0.14
N GLN A 47 -0.83 -21.22 -0.63
CA GLN A 47 0.12 -20.18 -0.20
C GLN A 47 -0.24 -18.79 -0.73
N VAL A 48 -0.79 -18.70 -1.94
CA VAL A 48 -1.29 -17.44 -2.50
C VAL A 48 -2.45 -16.92 -1.66
N ASN A 49 -3.44 -17.75 -1.37
CA ASN A 49 -4.60 -17.40 -0.54
C ASN A 49 -4.17 -17.05 0.88
N HIS A 50 -3.25 -17.81 1.47
CA HIS A 50 -2.71 -17.47 2.79
C HIS A 50 -2.03 -16.09 2.77
N PHE A 51 -1.16 -15.82 1.79
CA PHE A 51 -0.51 -14.52 1.66
C PHE A 51 -1.53 -13.38 1.50
N ASN A 52 -2.50 -13.52 0.60
CA ASN A 52 -3.49 -12.46 0.35
C ASN A 52 -4.35 -12.17 1.59
N ARG A 53 -4.69 -13.19 2.39
CA ARG A 53 -5.36 -13.00 3.68
C ARG A 53 -4.49 -12.23 4.67
N GLN A 54 -3.20 -12.58 4.77
CA GLN A 54 -2.27 -11.87 5.65
C GLN A 54 -2.04 -10.42 5.18
N ALA A 55 -1.89 -10.19 3.87
CA ALA A 55 -1.74 -8.87 3.29
C ALA A 55 -2.97 -8.00 3.55
N HIS A 56 -4.18 -8.55 3.40
CA HIS A 56 -5.41 -7.83 3.71
C HIS A 56 -5.48 -7.42 5.19
N ARG A 57 -5.18 -8.35 6.10
CA ARG A 57 -5.14 -8.07 7.55
C ARG A 57 -4.10 -6.99 7.88
N PHE A 58 -2.89 -7.10 7.33
CA PHE A 58 -1.84 -6.12 7.50
C PHE A 58 -2.27 -4.74 6.98
N ASN A 59 -2.83 -4.65 5.78
CA ASN A 59 -3.28 -3.38 5.20
C ASN A 59 -4.34 -2.69 6.06
N SER A 60 -5.31 -3.45 6.57
CA SER A 60 -6.35 -2.91 7.45
C SER A 60 -5.77 -2.35 8.76
N GLN A 61 -4.71 -2.94 9.28
CA GLN A 61 -4.01 -2.44 10.47
C GLN A 61 -3.07 -1.27 10.13
N LEU A 62 -2.38 -1.31 8.99
CA LEU A 62 -1.48 -0.27 8.52
C LEU A 62 -2.21 1.06 8.34
N VAL A 63 -3.42 1.04 7.77
CA VAL A 63 -4.27 2.25 7.66
C VAL A 63 -4.48 2.90 9.02
N LYS A 64 -4.78 2.11 10.05
CA LYS A 64 -5.01 2.61 11.41
C LYS A 64 -3.72 3.19 12.00
N LEU A 65 -2.59 2.50 11.82
CA LEU A 65 -1.28 2.95 12.29
C LEU A 65 -0.85 4.27 11.64
N CYS A 66 -1.02 4.43 10.33
CA CYS A 66 -0.70 5.68 9.65
C CYS A 66 -1.56 6.84 10.16
N LYS A 67 -2.87 6.61 10.39
CA LYS A 67 -3.77 7.63 10.95
C LYS A 67 -3.39 8.08 12.36
N SER A 68 -2.74 7.22 13.15
CA SER A 68 -2.27 7.56 14.49
C SER A 68 -0.86 8.16 14.53
N CYS A 69 -0.16 8.26 13.40
CA CYS A 69 1.20 8.79 13.32
C CYS A 69 1.21 10.16 12.66
N GLN A 70 1.81 11.15 13.32
CA GLN A 70 2.10 12.44 12.68
C GLN A 70 3.09 12.25 11.52
N ASN A 71 2.89 13.02 10.43
CA ASN A 71 3.74 13.03 9.23
C ASN A 71 3.82 11.70 8.46
N VAL A 72 2.92 10.74 8.73
CA VAL A 72 2.80 9.49 7.97
C VAL A 72 1.49 9.49 7.21
N PHE A 73 1.57 9.40 5.87
CA PHE A 73 0.41 9.41 5.00
C PHE A 73 0.20 8.03 4.39
N PHE A 74 -1.03 7.53 4.50
CA PHE A 74 -1.40 6.29 3.84
C PHE A 74 -1.93 6.54 2.43
N ILE A 75 -1.23 6.00 1.44
CA ILE A 75 -1.64 5.97 0.04
C ILE A 75 -2.58 4.77 -0.15
N GLY A 76 -3.85 5.02 0.16
CA GLY A 76 -4.93 4.10 -0.15
C GLY A 76 -5.21 4.10 -1.65
N GLN A 77 -4.89 3.01 -2.32
CA GLN A 77 -5.36 2.79 -3.69
C GLN A 77 -6.74 2.16 -3.59
N THR A 78 -7.71 2.65 -4.35
CA THR A 78 -9.06 2.09 -4.34
C THR A 78 -8.98 0.60 -4.69
N ILE A 79 -9.29 -0.24 -3.69
CA ILE A 79 -9.20 -1.71 -3.75
C ILE A 79 -10.03 -2.26 -4.93
N HIS A 80 -11.11 -1.59 -5.31
CA HIS A 80 -11.95 -1.96 -6.45
C HIS A 80 -11.24 -1.86 -7.81
N ASN A 81 -10.26 -0.96 -7.97
CA ASN A 81 -9.43 -0.89 -9.18
C ASN A 81 -8.29 -1.93 -9.20
N PHE A 82 -8.17 -2.75 -8.14
CA PHE A 82 -7.02 -3.65 -7.97
C PHE A 82 -7.25 -5.07 -8.50
N LEU A 83 -8.49 -5.53 -8.63
CA LEU A 83 -8.80 -6.76 -9.37
C LEU A 83 -8.35 -6.64 -10.83
N ALA A 84 -8.49 -5.44 -11.43
CA ALA A 84 -7.93 -5.12 -12.75
C ALA A 84 -6.39 -5.10 -12.78
N ARG A 85 -5.71 -5.02 -11.63
CA ARG A 85 -4.24 -4.95 -11.53
C ARG A 85 -3.53 -6.29 -11.43
N MET A 86 -4.24 -7.39 -11.18
CA MET A 86 -3.68 -8.71 -11.47
C MET A 86 -3.37 -8.86 -12.96
N VAL A 87 -4.17 -8.24 -13.83
CA VAL A 87 -3.90 -8.11 -15.27
C VAL A 87 -2.67 -7.23 -15.53
N LEU A 88 -2.32 -6.36 -14.58
CA LEU A 88 -1.18 -5.45 -14.64
C LEU A 88 0.12 -6.00 -14.06
N ALA A 89 0.15 -7.28 -13.69
CA ALA A 89 1.35 -7.96 -13.23
C ALA A 89 2.00 -8.78 -14.35
N ALA A 90 3.33 -8.77 -14.43
CA ALA A 90 4.10 -9.54 -15.40
C ALA A 90 4.13 -11.04 -15.08
N ASP A 91 4.09 -11.38 -13.79
CA ASP A 91 4.14 -12.75 -13.28
C ASP A 91 3.14 -12.96 -12.13
N SER A 92 2.06 -12.16 -12.10
CA SER A 92 1.08 -12.11 -11.01
C SER A 92 1.63 -11.67 -9.64
N VAL A 93 2.91 -11.30 -9.54
CA VAL A 93 3.53 -10.77 -8.32
C VAL A 93 4.08 -9.36 -8.57
N HIS A 94 4.86 -9.20 -9.63
CA HIS A 94 5.51 -7.96 -10.00
C HIS A 94 4.67 -7.20 -11.03
N PRO A 95 4.43 -5.89 -10.85
CA PRO A 95 3.74 -5.10 -11.86
C PRO A 95 4.56 -5.06 -13.16
N HIS A 96 3.91 -5.13 -14.31
CA HIS A 96 4.51 -4.74 -15.58
C HIS A 96 4.50 -3.20 -15.72
N PHE A 97 5.10 -2.68 -16.78
CA PHE A 97 5.32 -1.24 -16.97
C PHE A 97 4.07 -0.38 -16.72
N ALA A 98 2.93 -0.69 -17.35
CA ALA A 98 1.68 0.03 -17.13
C ALA A 98 1.19 -0.03 -15.66
N GLY A 99 1.39 -1.15 -14.98
CA GLY A 99 1.14 -1.26 -13.54
C GLY A 99 2.01 -0.29 -12.72
N VAL A 100 3.30 -0.20 -13.03
CA VAL A 100 4.22 0.77 -12.41
C VAL A 100 3.81 2.21 -12.72
N SER A 101 3.45 2.53 -13.97
CA SER A 101 3.00 3.86 -14.38
C SER A 101 1.74 4.30 -13.62
N LEU A 102 0.79 3.39 -13.39
CA LEU A 102 -0.40 3.67 -12.61
C LEU A 102 -0.10 3.87 -11.12
N LEU A 103 0.84 3.11 -10.55
CA LEU A 103 1.32 3.33 -9.18
C LEU A 103 1.97 4.72 -9.07
N ALA A 104 2.85 5.08 -10.01
CA ALA A 104 3.52 6.37 -10.06
C ALA A 104 2.53 7.53 -10.18
N ARG A 105 1.53 7.43 -11.07
CA ARG A 105 0.47 8.45 -11.22
C ARG A 105 -0.33 8.64 -9.93
N ASN A 106 -0.66 7.56 -9.22
CA ASN A 106 -1.37 7.67 -7.94
C ASN A 106 -0.52 8.34 -6.86
N ILE A 107 0.77 7.99 -6.75
CA ILE A 107 1.69 8.64 -5.82
C ILE A 107 1.83 10.13 -6.15
N TYR A 108 1.99 10.46 -7.43
CA TYR A 108 2.07 11.84 -7.91
C TYR A 108 0.82 12.64 -7.53
N ASN A 109 -0.37 12.07 -7.76
CA ASN A 109 -1.62 12.70 -7.36
C ASN A 109 -1.65 12.94 -5.85
N VAL A 110 -1.28 11.97 -5.01
CA VAL A 110 -1.23 12.16 -3.55
C VAL A 110 -0.28 13.30 -3.19
N ILE A 111 0.94 13.30 -3.70
CA ILE A 111 1.93 14.35 -3.43
C ILE A 111 1.40 15.73 -3.83
N LEU A 112 0.71 15.85 -4.97
CA LEU A 112 0.09 17.10 -5.40
C LEU A 112 -1.01 17.59 -4.46
N HIS A 113 -1.84 16.70 -3.93
CA HIS A 113 -2.89 17.05 -2.96
C HIS A 113 -2.25 17.43 -1.60
N THR A 114 -1.27 16.68 -1.13
CA THR A 114 -0.53 17.02 0.11
C THR A 114 0.16 18.38 0.04
N ARG A 115 0.68 18.78 -1.14
CA ARG A 115 1.25 20.12 -1.35
C ARG A 115 0.20 21.24 -1.35
N ARG A 116 -1.06 20.93 -1.67
CA ARG A 116 -2.18 21.88 -1.61
C ARG A 116 -2.74 22.02 -0.19
N ASP A 117 -2.73 20.94 0.60
CA ASP A 117 -3.36 20.90 1.94
C ASP A 117 -2.50 21.49 3.08
N HIS A 118 -1.35 22.09 2.76
CA HIS A 118 -0.79 23.16 3.63
C HIS A 118 -1.71 24.40 3.66
N MET A 119 -2.83 24.39 2.92
CA MET A 119 -3.99 25.28 3.02
C MET A 119 -5.30 24.47 3.16
N GLY A 120 -5.45 23.70 4.24
CA GLY A 120 -6.79 23.33 4.74
C GLY A 120 -7.22 21.86 4.57
N GLY A 121 -7.48 21.23 5.72
CA GLY A 121 -8.55 20.25 5.97
C GLY A 121 -8.78 19.13 4.96
N TRP A 122 -8.22 17.95 5.25
CA TRP A 122 -8.68 16.68 4.68
C TRP A 122 -10.12 16.42 5.15
N SER A 123 -11.10 16.71 4.29
CA SER A 123 -12.45 16.17 4.42
C SER A 123 -12.60 14.97 3.48
N ASP A 124 -13.33 13.97 3.95
CA ASP A 124 -13.56 12.69 3.30
C ASP A 124 -13.97 12.84 1.84
N HIS A 125 -13.03 12.64 0.92
CA HIS A 125 -13.32 12.41 -0.49
C HIS A 125 -13.19 10.93 -0.81
N LEU A 126 -14.11 10.15 -0.25
CA LEU A 126 -14.62 9.00 -0.99
C LEU A 126 -15.39 9.58 -2.19
N PRO A 127 -15.11 9.17 -3.44
CA PRO A 127 -16.01 9.48 -4.53
C PRO A 127 -17.35 8.81 -4.21
N THR A 128 -18.40 9.61 -4.02
CA THR A 128 -19.77 9.12 -4.03
C THR A 128 -20.12 8.73 -5.46
N THR A 129 -20.01 7.45 -5.78
CA THR A 129 -20.78 6.76 -6.82
C THR A 129 -21.02 5.33 -6.37
#